data_AF-K1RTC9-F1
#
_entry.id   AF-K1RTC9-F1
#
_cell.length_a   1.000
_cell.length_b   1.000
_cell.length_c   1.000
_cell.angle_alpha   90.00
_cell.angle_beta   90.00
_cell.angle_gamma   90.00
#
_symmetry.space_group_name_H-M   'P 1'
#
loop_
_entity.id
_entity.type
_entity.pdbx_description
1 polymer ?
#
loop_
_entity_poly.entity_id
_entity_poly.type
_entity_poly.pdbx_seq_one_letter_code
_entity_poly.pdbx_strand_id
1 'polypeptide(L)' 'MLTLHFNNTTLDVQESDSSYRYRSLMSKPQLVLKFSLSEFVEIPVGAWCEYQGVKYKLGSPENI' A
#
# COMPACT_ATOMS: atom_id res chain seq x y z
N MET A 1 -1.72 -7.07 -9.87
CA MET A 1 -1.51 -7.97 -8.72
C MET A 1 -0.31 -7.46 -7.96
N LEU A 2 -0.48 -7.14 -6.69
CA LEU A 2 0.54 -6.49 -5.85
C LEU A 2 0.79 -7.34 -4.59
N THR A 3 2.06 -7.51 -4.22
CA THR A 3 2.44 -8.20 -3.00
C THR A 3 2.74 -7.19 -1.89
N LEU A 4 1.99 -7.29 -0.79
CA LEU A 4 2.22 -6.57 0.46
C LEU A 4 3.09 -7.43 1.37
N HIS A 5 4.15 -6.85 1.91
CA HIS A 5 5.07 -7.49 2.84
C HIS A 5 4.89 -6.88 4.23
N PHE A 6 4.53 -7.70 5.22
CA PHE A 6 4.37 -7.27 6.62
C PHE A 6 4.55 -8.44 7.58
N ASN A 7 5.08 -8.17 8.78
CA ASN A 7 5.19 -9.14 9.88
C ASN A 7 5.73 -10.53 9.48
N ASN A 8 6.74 -10.57 8.61
CA ASN A 8 7.33 -11.80 8.04
C ASN A 8 6.42 -12.63 7.11
N THR A 9 5.25 -12.09 6.76
CA THR A 9 4.27 -12.66 5.83
C THR A 9 4.17 -11.79 4.57
N THR A 10 3.71 -12.41 3.48
CA THR A 10 3.38 -11.73 2.23
C THR A 10 1.90 -11.95 1.91
N LEU A 11 1.23 -10.91 1.46
CA LEU A 11 -0.17 -10.95 1.05
C LEU A 11 -0.26 -10.45 -0.38
N ASP A 12 -0.71 -11.31 -1.27
CA ASP A 12 -1.03 -10.93 -2.63
C ASP A 12 -2.44 -10.33 -2.68
N VAL A 13 -2.51 -9.05 -3.00
CA VAL A 13 -3.76 -8.32 -3.16
C VAL A 13 -3.95 -7.95 -4.62
N GLN A 14 -5.18 -8.09 -5.09
CA GLN A 14 -5.57 -7.53 -6.37
C GLN A 14 -5.96 -6.07 -6.16
N GLU A 15 -5.13 -5.16 -6.68
CA GLU A 15 -5.45 -3.75 -6.72
C GLU A 15 -6.72 -3.52 -7.55
N SER A 16 -7.61 -2.66 -7.04
CA SER A 16 -8.75 -2.17 -7.80
C SER A 16 -8.29 -1.08 -8.77
N ASP A 17 -8.94 -0.94 -9.92
CA ASP A 17 -8.75 0.15 -10.89
C ASP A 17 -8.88 1.56 -10.27
N SER A 18 -9.54 1.66 -9.11
CA SER A 18 -9.64 2.90 -8.35
C SER A 18 -8.42 3.21 -7.46
N SER A 19 -7.38 2.37 -7.51
CA SER A 19 -6.11 2.64 -6.82
C SER A 19 -5.35 3.71 -7.58
N TYR A 20 -4.89 4.73 -6.87
CA TYR A 20 -4.17 5.84 -7.49
C TYR A 20 -2.91 6.19 -6.71
N ARG A 21 -1.91 6.60 -7.48
CA ARG A 21 -0.63 7.08 -6.97
C ARG A 21 -0.59 8.59 -7.11
N TYR A 22 -0.54 9.28 -5.99
CA TYR A 22 -0.37 10.73 -5.96
C TYR A 22 1.11 11.06 -6.19
N ARG A 23 1.41 11.68 -7.33
CA ARG A 23 2.71 12.34 -7.63
C ARG A 23 2.47 13.84 -7.71
N SER A 24 2.29 14.49 -6.57
CA SER A 24 2.32 15.96 -6.57
C SER A 24 3.76 16.44 -6.50
N LEU A 25 4.10 17.42 -7.35
CA LEU A 25 5.44 18.03 -7.46
C LEU A 25 5.94 18.67 -6.15
N MET A 26 5.03 19.01 -5.23
CA MET A 26 5.31 19.68 -3.94
C MET A 26 5.08 18.78 -2.72
N SER A 27 4.65 17.53 -2.89
CA SER A 27 4.22 16.69 -1.77
C SER A 27 4.83 15.30 -1.83
N LYS A 28 4.99 14.65 -0.67
CA LYS A 28 5.57 13.31 -0.58
C LYS A 28 4.75 12.34 -1.45
N PRO A 29 5.39 11.48 -2.26
CA PRO A 29 4.68 10.54 -3.11
C PRO A 29 3.83 9.60 -2.23
N GLN A 30 2.52 9.67 -2.39
CA GLN A 30 1.56 8.87 -1.63
C GLN A 30 0.88 7.85 -2.54
N LEU A 31 0.79 6.61 -2.09
CA LEU A 31 0.04 5.56 -2.77
C LEU A 31 -1.25 5.29 -2.00
N VAL A 32 -2.39 5.39 -2.67
CA VAL A 32 -3.69 4.97 -2.13
C VAL A 32 -4.07 3.67 -2.82
N LEU A 33 -3.87 2.56 -2.11
CA LEU A 33 -4.23 1.23 -2.60
C LEU A 33 -5.65 0.90 -2.13
N LYS A 34 -6.56 0.64 -3.07
CA LYS A 34 -7.91 0.16 -2.78
C LYS A 34 -8.00 -1.29 -3.25
N PHE A 35 -8.34 -2.20 -2.36
CA PHE A 35 -8.44 -3.62 -2.64
C PHE A 35 -9.58 -4.20 -1.80
N SER A 36 -10.12 -5.33 -2.26
CA SER A 36 -11.16 -6.07 -1.55
C SER A 36 -10.66 -7.48 -1.33
N LEU A 37 -10.61 -7.89 -0.07
CA LEU A 37 -10.25 -9.25 0.32
C LEU A 37 -11.51 -9.98 0.74
N SER A 38 -11.54 -11.29 0.48
CA SER A 38 -12.59 -12.18 0.97
C SER A 38 -12.55 -12.33 2.49
N GLU A 39 -11.38 -12.07 3.10
CA GLU A 39 -11.15 -12.13 4.54
C GLU A 39 -10.61 -10.80 5.06
N PHE A 40 -10.97 -10.45 6.29
CA PHE A 40 -10.40 -9.28 6.95
C PHE A 40 -8.93 -9.57 7.30
N VAL A 41 -8.02 -8.75 6.77
CA VAL A 41 -6.60 -8.79 7.10
C VAL A 41 -6.20 -7.45 7.69
N GLU A 42 -5.72 -7.48 8.93
CA GLU A 42 -5.16 -6.29 9.56
C GLU A 42 -3.71 -6.09 9.07
N ILE A 43 -3.47 -4.96 8.41
CA ILE A 43 -2.14 -4.62 7.90
C ILE A 43 -1.46 -3.69 8.90
N PRO A 44 -0.39 -4.14 9.57
CA PRO A 44 0.29 -3.33 10.58
C PRO A 44 1.08 -2.18 9.94
N VAL A 45 1.27 -1.10 10.71
CA VAL A 45 2.19 -0.01 10.34
C VAL A 45 3.57 -0.59 10.10
N GLY A 46 4.18 -0.17 9.00
CA GLY A 46 5.47 -0.68 8.55
C GLY A 46 5.40 -1.71 7.43
N ALA A 47 4.18 -2.18 7.09
CA ALA A 47 3.95 -2.90 5.85
C ALA A 47 4.48 -2.13 4.64
N TRP A 48 4.99 -2.83 3.64
CA TRP A 48 5.48 -2.22 2.43
C TRP A 48 5.09 -3.01 1.19
N CYS A 49 5.01 -2.34 0.06
CA CYS A 49 4.76 -2.95 -1.23
C CYS A 49 5.57 -2.26 -2.32
N GLU A 50 5.79 -2.95 -3.42
CA GLU A 50 6.36 -2.35 -4.62
C GLU A 50 5.26 -2.14 -5.65
N TYR A 51 5.02 -0.88 -6.03
CA TYR A 51 4.03 -0.54 -7.04
C TYR A 51 4.70 0.24 -8.17
N GLN A 52 4.68 -0.33 -9.38
CA GLN A 52 5.30 0.24 -10.58
C GLN A 52 6.79 0.60 -10.37
N GLY A 53 7.56 -0.32 -9.76
CA GLY A 53 9.00 -0.13 -9.51
C GLY A 53 9.33 0.89 -8.41
N VAL A 54 8.35 1.29 -7.60
CA VAL A 54 8.57 2.17 -6.45
C VAL A 54 8.08 1.50 -5.18
N LYS A 55 8.95 1.48 -4.18
CA LYS A 55 8.67 0.92 -2.87
C LYS A 55 7.92 1.94 -2.01
N TYR A 56 6.72 1.56 -1.58
CA TYR A 56 5.88 2.31 -0.67
C TYR A 56 5.81 1.61 0.68
N LYS A 57 5.82 2.39 1.76
CA LYS A 57 5.69 1.90 3.13
C LYS A 57 4.49 2.55 3.78
N LEU A 58 3.68 1.74 4.46
CA LEU A 58 2.57 2.18 5.29
C LEU A 58 3.14 2.84 6.55
N GLY A 59 2.98 4.16 6.66
CA GLY A 59 3.31 4.93 7.86
C GLY A 59 2.13 5.00 8.83
N SER A 60 2.40 5.36 10.08
CA SER A 60 1.34 5.66 11.05
C SER A 60 0.48 6.83 10.56
N PRO A 61 -0.84 6.82 10.80
CA PRO A 61 -1.73 7.93 10.47
C PRO A 61 -1.37 9.24 11.19
N GLU A 62 -0.54 9.19 12.23
CA GLU A 62 -0.02 10.36 12.97
C GLU A 62 0.97 11.22 12.17
N ASN A 63 1.28 10.88 10.92
CA ASN A 63 2.24 11.59 10.08
C ASN A 63 1.60 12.24 8.84
N ILE A 64 0.35 12.69 8.95
CA ILE A 64 -0.37 13.48 7.94
C ILE A 64 -0.46 14.96 8.31
#